data_AF-A0A919CK76-F1
#
_entry.id   AF-A0A919CK76-F1
#
_cell.length_a   1.000
_cell.length_b   1.000
_cell.length_c   1.000
_cell.angle_alpha   90.00
_cell.angle_beta   90.00
_cell.angle_gamma   90.00
#
_symmetry.space_group_name_H-M   'P 1'
#
loop_
_entity.id
_entity.type
_entity.pdbx_description
1 polymer ?
#
loop_
_entity_poly.entity_id
_entity_poly.type
_entity_poly.pdbx_seq_one_letter_code
_entity_poly.pdbx_strand_id
1 'polypeptide(L)' 'MYGLIWRIMPGPWISKLIMTIGLIVGVAGLLWFVVFPEISPHMPFNDGAINSGPEGGAPVPGEVPGE' A
#
# COMPACT_ATOMS: atom_id res chain seq x y z
N MET A 1 31.45 1.79 38.29
CA MET A 1 31.99 2.46 37.08
C MET A 1 31.08 2.39 35.84
N TYR A 2 29.74 2.28 35.97
CA TYR A 2 28.79 2.64 34.89
C TYR A 2 27.54 3.40 35.41
N GLY A 3 27.48 3.65 36.72
CA GLY A 3 26.26 4.13 37.38
C GLY A 3 25.91 5.61 37.14
N LEU A 4 26.90 6.47 36.83
CA LEU A 4 26.65 7.89 36.58
C LEU A 4 26.18 8.17 35.14
N ILE A 5 26.62 7.37 34.16
CA ILE A 5 26.18 7.47 32.76
C ILE A 5 24.72 7.04 32.59
N TRP A 6 24.27 6.08 33.40
CA TRP A 6 22.86 5.66 33.45
C TRP A 6 21.94 6.57 34.28
N ARG A 7 22.49 7.53 35.03
CA ARG A 7 21.72 8.44 35.91
C ARG A 7 21.55 9.86 35.36
N ILE A 8 22.33 10.23 34.34
CA ILE A 8 22.35 11.60 33.78
C ILE A 8 21.44 11.79 32.57
N MET A 9 20.92 10.71 31.99
CA MET A 9 19.88 10.81 30.96
C MET A 9 18.49 10.82 31.62
N PRO A 10 17.77 11.96 31.63
CA PRO A 10 16.39 12.00 32.08
C PRO A 10 15.53 11.20 31.07
N GLY A 11 15.12 10.00 31.48
CA GLY A 11 14.17 9.15 30.77
C GLY A 11 14.69 7.71 30.56
N PRO A 12 13.91 6.67 30.91
CA PRO A 12 14.31 5.29 30.69
C PRO A 12 14.57 5.03 29.19
N TRP A 13 15.52 4.15 28.87
CA TRP A 13 15.80 3.76 27.48
C TRP A 13 14.53 3.34 26.72
N ILE A 14 13.55 2.82 27.46
CA ILE A 14 12.20 2.49 27.01
C ILE A 14 11.48 3.69 26.37
N SER A 15 11.59 4.91 26.91
CA SER A 15 10.94 6.09 26.32
C SER A 15 11.54 6.46 24.96
N LYS A 16 12.87 6.38 24.82
CA LYS A 16 13.54 6.58 23.53
C LYS A 16 13.14 5.49 22.54
N LEU A 17 13.06 4.24 23.00
CA LEU A 17 12.61 3.11 22.18
C LEU A 17 11.16 3.30 21.71
N ILE A 18 10.24 3.68 22.61
CA ILE A 18 8.84 3.95 22.29
C ILE A 18 8.72 5.09 21.29
N MET A 19 9.50 6.17 21.44
CA MET A 19 9.46 7.30 20.52
C MET A 19 9.97 6.91 19.12
N THR A 20 11.05 6.13 19.04
CA THR A 20 11.56 5.60 17.76
C THR A 20 10.56 4.64 17.11
N ILE A 21 9.99 3.70 17.88
CA ILE A 21 8.97 2.77 17.36
C ILE A 21 7.74 3.53 16.91
N GLY A 22 7.28 4.51 17.69
CA GLY A 22 6.14 5.36 17.34
C GLY A 22 6.37 6.14 16.05
N LEU A 23 7.60 6.62 15.83
CA LEU A 23 7.96 7.32 14.59
C LEU A 23 7.99 6.37 13.38
N ILE A 24 8.54 5.17 13.54
CA ILE A 24 8.54 4.14 12.49
C ILE A 24 7.12 3.71 12.15
N VAL A 25 6.28 3.42 13.15
CA VAL A 25 4.88 3.04 12.97
C VAL A 25 4.09 4.18 12.35
N GLY A 26 4.32 5.42 12.79
CA GLY A 26 3.70 6.61 12.22
C GLY A 26 4.02 6.77 10.73
N VAL A 27 5.30 6.64 10.35
CA VAL A 27 5.74 6.68 8.95
C VAL A 27 5.17 5.51 8.15
N ALA A 28 5.27 4.28 8.67
CA ALA A 28 4.72 3.10 8.00
C ALA A 28 3.19 3.21 7.78
N GLY A 29 2.46 3.71 8.77
CA GLY A 29 1.04 3.99 8.67
C GLY A 29 0.73 5.08 7.65
N LEU A 30 1.51 6.17 7.63
CA LEU A 30 1.37 7.22 6.61
C LEU A 30 1.60 6.66 5.20
N LEU A 31 2.63 5.83 5.02
CA LEU A 31 2.89 5.18 3.74
C LEU A 31 1.74 4.26 3.33
N TRP A 32 1.18 3.52 4.28
CA TRP A 32 0.08 2.58 4.02
C TRP A 32 -1.25 3.26 3.70
N PHE A 33 -1.63 4.30 4.46
CA PHE A 33 -2.96 4.92 4.36
C PHE A 33 -3.01 6.17 3.47
N VAL A 34 -1.88 6.78 3.12
CA VAL A 34 -1.83 8.00 2.30
C VAL A 34 -1.05 7.76 1.02
N VAL A 35 0.18 7.27 1.12
CA VAL A 35 1.06 7.14 -0.05
C VAL A 35 0.59 6.02 -0.98
N PHE A 36 0.20 4.86 -0.44
CA PHE A 36 -0.28 3.75 -1.27
C PHE A 36 -1.56 4.09 -2.06
N PRO A 37 -2.61 4.71 -1.48
CA PRO A 37 -3.78 5.15 -2.25
C PRO A 37 -3.44 6.08 -3.43
N GLU A 38 -2.48 6.99 -3.26
CA GLU A 38 -2.06 7.92 -4.32
C GLU A 38 -1.21 7.22 -5.39
N ILE A 39 -0.38 6.25 -5.01
CA ILE A 39 0.50 5.52 -5.95
C ILE A 39 -0.25 4.40 -6.67
N SER A 40 -1.23 3.77 -6.02
CA SER A 40 -1.99 2.62 -6.55
C SER A 40 -2.55 2.83 -7.97
N PRO A 41 -3.17 3.97 -8.31
CA PRO A 41 -3.65 4.26 -9.66
C PRO A 41 -2.56 4.39 -10.73
N HIS A 42 -1.31 4.68 -10.33
CA HIS A 42 -0.19 4.83 -11.24
C HIS A 42 0.56 3.51 -11.51
N MET A 43 0.18 2.42 -10.83
CA MET A 43 0.81 1.13 -11.04
C MET A 43 0.31 0.48 -12.34
N PRO A 44 1.20 0.07 -13.26
CA PRO A 44 0.83 -0.50 -14.56
C PRO A 44 0.12 -1.87 -14.45
N PHE A 45 0.05 -2.45 -13.24
CA PHE A 45 -0.71 -3.66 -12.95
C PHE A 45 -2.21 -3.40 -12.76
N ASN A 46 -2.61 -2.15 -12.47
CA ASN A 46 -3.99 -1.79 -12.14
C ASN A 46 -4.88 -1.65 -13.39
N ASP A 47 -4.27 -1.39 -14.55
CA ASP A 47 -4.96 -1.25 -15.84
C ASP A 47 -5.37 -2.60 -16.47
N GLY A 48 -4.65 -3.68 -16.14
CA GLY A 48 -4.86 -5.02 -16.72
C GLY A 48 -5.98 -5.84 -16.08
N ALA A 49 -6.54 -5.39 -14.94
CA ALA A 49 -7.59 -6.12 -14.24
C ALA A 49 -9.00 -5.86 -14.80
N ILE A 50 -9.15 -4.88 -15.70
CA ILE A 50 -10.45 -4.48 -16.28
C ILE A 50 -10.35 -4.52 -17.81
N ASN A 51 -10.16 -5.71 -18.37
CA ASN A 51 -10.66 -5.99 -19.71
C ASN A 51 -11.19 -7.43 -19.80
N SER A 52 -12.32 -7.66 -19.13
CA SER A 52 -13.33 -8.61 -19.58
C SER A 52 -14.51 -7.81 -20.15
N GLY A 53 -14.24 -7.01 -21.19
CA GLY A 53 -15.28 -6.48 -22.07
C GLY A 53 -15.88 -7.61 -22.92
N PRO A 54 -17.16 -7.54 -23.30
CA PRO A 54 -17.85 -8.56 -24.10
C PRO A 54 -17.43 -8.45 -25.56
N GLU A 55 -16.15 -8.64 -25.86
CA GLU A 55 -15.59 -8.47 -27.21
C GLU A 55 -14.91 -9.76 -27.69
N GLY A 56 -15.44 -10.91 -27.25
CA GLY A 56 -15.15 -12.21 -27.82
C GLY A 56 -16.21 -12.54 -28.86
N GLY A 57 -15.96 -12.18 -30.12
CA GLY A 57 -16.84 -12.49 -31.24
C GLY A 57 -17.28 -13.96 -31.26
N ALA A 58 -18.59 -14.17 -31.30
CA ALA A 58 -19.18 -15.39 -31.82
C ALA A 58 -20.24 -14.96 -32.85
N PRO A 59 -20.09 -15.30 -34.14
CA PRO A 59 -21.19 -15.14 -35.08
C PRO A 59 -22.34 -16.01 -34.58
N VAL A 60 -23.50 -15.40 -34.33
CA VAL A 60 -24.74 -16.11 -34.03
C VAL A 60 -25.11 -16.95 -35.26
N PRO A 61 -25.08 -18.29 -35.19
CA PRO A 61 -25.51 -19.13 -36.30
C PRO A 61 -27.04 -19.07 -36.35
N GLY A 62 -27.58 -18.20 -37.21
CA GLY A 62 -29.02 -18.01 -37.35
C GLY A 62 -29.48 -16.75 -38.08
N GLU A 63 -28.60 -15.77 -38.32
CA GLU A 63 -28.96 -14.61 -39.14
C GLU A 63 -28.95 -15.05 -40.62
N VAL A 64 -30.13 -15.32 -41.18
CA VAL A 64 -30.34 -15.59 -42.60
C VAL A 64 -30.23 -14.27 -43.35
N PRO A 65 -29.18 -14.03 -44.15
CA PRO A 65 -29.14 -12.91 -45.08
C PRO A 65 -30.04 -13.28 -46.26
N GLY A 66 -30.86 -12.32 -46.69
CA GLY A 66 -31.79 -12.53 -47.80
C GLY A 66 -31.14 -13.14 -49.04
N GLU A 67 -31.97 -13.97 -49.69
CA GLU A 67 -31.86 -14.55 -51.04
C GLU A 67 -31.10 -15.89 -51.16
#